data_AF-A0A938SZ52-F1
#
_entry.id   AF-A0A938SZ52-F1
#
_cell.length_a   1.000
_cell.length_b   1.000
_cell.length_c   1.000
_cell.angle_alpha   90.00
_cell.angle_beta   90.00
_cell.angle_gamma   90.00
#
_symmetry.space_group_name_H-M   'P 1'
#
loop_
_entity.id
_entity.type
_entity.pdbx_description
1 polymer ?
#
loop_
_entity_poly.entity_id
_entity_poly.type
_entity_poly.pdbx_seq_one_letter_code
_entity_poly.pdbx_strand_id
1 'polypeptide(L)'
;MAQLRAWWTTSIRRALPSPICIGSTATVRTRHCRQFSFCPTARRFAVAAGAGGLPPRFSLYSARSGVHRLSHSSRGFTLIELMIVIVILGVLAAIATPNFTTMRDRAREAAVKGNGHACQLAVESYAAANFGSYPPAASALADIQANLPGNVLVTNPFNGGVGLSIGGGALEGIVDYQDPVAVGLPQRYRLICYGTNALPIQTLSNG
;
A
#
# COMPACT_ATOMS: atom_id res chain seq x y z
N MET A 1 -29.41 13.47 -48.17
CA MET A 1 -28.47 13.36 -47.03
C MET A 1 -29.23 13.30 -45.70
N ALA A 2 -30.03 12.26 -45.46
CA ALA A 2 -30.91 12.17 -44.28
C ALA A 2 -30.98 10.74 -43.67
N GLN A 3 -29.98 9.90 -43.91
CA GLN A 3 -30.00 8.48 -43.48
C GLN A 3 -28.75 8.05 -42.69
N LEU A 4 -27.86 8.98 -42.31
CA LEU A 4 -26.62 8.68 -41.56
C LEU A 4 -26.61 9.16 -40.10
N ARG A 5 -27.70 9.78 -39.61
CA ARG A 5 -27.80 10.24 -38.20
C ARG A 5 -28.55 9.29 -37.26
N ALA A 6 -29.18 8.22 -37.78
CA ALA A 6 -30.01 7.30 -36.97
C ALA A 6 -29.25 6.08 -36.41
N TRP A 7 -27.97 5.89 -36.76
CA TRP A 7 -27.18 4.73 -36.32
C TRP A 7 -26.33 4.96 -35.06
N TRP A 8 -26.24 6.19 -34.56
CA TRP A 8 -25.38 6.52 -33.41
C TRP A 8 -26.08 6.57 -32.05
N THR A 9 -27.42 6.53 -32.00
CA THR A 9 -28.18 6.64 -30.74
C THR A 9 -28.69 5.29 -30.20
N THR A 10 -28.53 4.19 -30.94
CA THR A 10 -29.09 2.87 -30.56
C THR A 10 -28.06 1.93 -29.91
N SER A 11 -26.77 2.29 -29.88
CA SER A 11 -25.68 1.42 -29.41
C SER A 11 -25.21 1.65 -27.96
N ILE A 12 -25.74 2.63 -27.22
CA ILE A 12 -25.25 2.98 -25.86
C ILE A 12 -26.20 2.53 -24.73
N ARG A 13 -27.33 1.86 -25.01
CA ARG A 13 -28.21 1.26 -23.98
C ARG A 13 -27.98 -0.24 -23.75
N ARG A 14 -26.73 -0.71 -23.74
CA ARG A 14 -26.36 -2.07 -23.29
C ARG A 14 -25.14 -2.05 -22.39
N ALA A 15 -25.24 -1.38 -21.25
CA ALA A 15 -24.34 -1.57 -20.10
C ALA A 15 -24.97 -0.99 -18.83
N LEU A 16 -26.15 -1.49 -18.46
CA LEU A 16 -26.66 -1.35 -17.09
C LEU A 16 -26.50 -2.71 -16.42
N PRO A 17 -25.77 -2.82 -15.29
CA PRO A 17 -25.81 -4.02 -14.47
C PRO A 17 -27.20 -4.17 -13.85
N SER A 18 -27.72 -5.40 -13.91
CA SER A 18 -29.01 -5.82 -13.37
C SER A 18 -29.08 -5.73 -11.83
N PRO A 19 -30.30 -5.66 -11.26
CA PRO A 19 -30.53 -5.47 -9.84
C PRO A 19 -30.12 -6.68 -9.00
N ILE A 20 -29.61 -6.37 -7.80
CA ILE A 20 -29.25 -7.28 -6.72
C ILE A 20 -30.47 -8.11 -6.30
N CYS A 21 -30.34 -9.44 -6.39
CA CYS A 21 -31.34 -10.39 -5.93
C CYS A 21 -31.45 -10.36 -4.41
N ILE A 22 -32.65 -10.09 -3.92
CA ILE A 22 -33.08 -10.23 -2.52
C ILE A 22 -33.44 -11.71 -2.28
N GLY A 23 -32.82 -12.32 -1.26
CA GLY A 23 -33.38 -13.42 -0.49
C GLY A 23 -33.23 -14.84 -1.05
N SER A 24 -32.31 -15.63 -0.46
CA SER A 24 -32.55 -17.06 -0.28
C SER A 24 -31.87 -17.55 1.00
N THR A 25 -32.71 -17.87 1.98
CA THR A 25 -32.41 -18.63 3.18
C THR A 25 -31.99 -20.04 2.77
N ALA A 26 -30.68 -20.27 2.64
CA ALA A 26 -30.10 -21.58 2.49
C ALA A 26 -29.13 -21.83 3.65
N THR A 27 -29.57 -22.69 4.58
CA THR A 27 -28.85 -23.21 5.73
C THR A 27 -27.51 -23.80 5.29
N VAL A 28 -26.41 -23.06 5.50
CA VAL A 28 -25.06 -23.53 5.20
C VAL A 28 -24.65 -24.54 6.27
N ARG A 29 -24.78 -25.81 5.88
CA ARG A 29 -24.22 -26.98 6.56
C ARG A 29 -22.70 -26.85 6.56
N THR A 30 -22.12 -26.59 7.73
CA THR A 30 -20.68 -26.53 7.96
C THR A 30 -20.03 -27.86 7.59
N ARG A 31 -19.26 -27.88 6.50
CA ARG A 31 -18.19 -28.86 6.30
C ARG A 31 -16.87 -28.12 6.23
N HIS A 32 -16.05 -28.45 7.22
CA HIS A 32 -14.62 -28.22 7.34
C HIS A 32 -13.91 -27.62 6.13
N CYS A 33 -13.43 -26.39 6.31
CA CYS A 33 -12.18 -25.96 5.70
C CYS A 33 -11.23 -25.60 6.84
N ARG A 34 -10.40 -26.58 7.24
CA ARG A 34 -9.18 -26.33 7.99
C ARG A 34 -8.23 -25.64 7.02
N GLN A 35 -7.89 -24.38 7.24
CA GLN A 35 -6.57 -23.86 6.89
C GLN A 35 -6.37 -22.45 7.48
N PHE A 36 -5.28 -22.31 8.25
CA PHE A 36 -4.66 -21.07 8.72
C PHE A 36 -5.43 -20.16 9.69
N SER A 37 -5.47 -20.58 10.96
CA SER A 37 -5.47 -19.63 12.07
C SER A 37 -4.07 -19.60 12.69
N PHE A 38 -3.34 -18.54 12.40
CA PHE A 38 -2.15 -18.11 13.12
C PHE A 38 -2.59 -17.81 14.55
N CYS A 39 -2.09 -18.57 15.53
CA CYS A 39 -2.30 -18.28 16.95
C CYS A 39 -1.00 -17.73 17.55
N PRO A 40 -0.88 -16.42 17.79
CA PRO A 40 0.31 -15.82 18.37
C PRO A 40 0.14 -15.76 19.90
N THR A 41 0.10 -16.90 20.59
CA THR A 41 0.23 -16.91 22.07
C THR A 41 0.50 -18.32 22.59
N ALA A 42 1.77 -18.73 22.58
CA ALA A 42 2.22 -19.85 23.39
C ALA A 42 3.66 -19.62 23.84
N ARG A 43 3.82 -18.67 24.77
CA ARG A 43 4.90 -18.77 25.77
C ARG A 43 4.53 -19.93 26.69
N ARG A 44 5.21 -21.07 26.53
CA ARG A 44 5.41 -22.01 27.64
C ARG A 44 6.89 -22.38 27.67
N PHE A 45 7.60 -21.63 28.51
CA PHE A 45 8.81 -22.09 29.16
C PHE A 45 8.43 -23.33 29.99
N ALA A 46 8.97 -24.48 29.63
CA ALA A 46 9.05 -25.64 30.52
C ALA A 46 10.50 -26.10 30.51
N VAL A 47 11.21 -25.74 31.59
CA VAL A 47 12.58 -26.13 31.92
C VAL A 47 12.54 -27.40 32.77
N ALA A 48 13.36 -28.36 32.36
CA ALA A 48 14.12 -29.37 33.10
C ALA A 48 13.44 -30.32 34.12
N ALA A 49 13.49 -31.61 33.78
CA ALA A 49 14.01 -32.73 34.59
C ALA A 49 14.16 -33.93 33.62
N GLY A 50 15.28 -34.62 33.43
CA GLY A 50 16.27 -35.07 34.40
C GLY A 50 16.03 -36.55 34.70
N ALA A 51 16.37 -37.45 33.76
CA ALA A 51 16.53 -38.90 34.04
C ALA A 51 17.34 -39.56 32.91
N GLY A 52 18.28 -40.40 33.30
CA GLY A 52 19.34 -40.93 32.44
C GLY A 52 18.88 -41.94 31.39
N GLY A 53 19.72 -42.06 30.35
CA GLY A 53 19.63 -43.09 29.33
C GLY A 53 20.92 -43.02 28.51
N LEU A 54 21.73 -44.06 28.61
CA LEU A 54 22.97 -44.21 27.85
C LEU A 54 22.69 -44.06 26.34
N PRO A 55 23.61 -43.46 25.56
CA PRO A 55 23.47 -43.45 24.11
C PRO A 55 23.70 -44.87 23.56
N PRO A 56 22.84 -45.42 22.68
CA PRO A 56 23.21 -46.59 21.90
C PRO A 56 24.27 -46.19 20.88
N ARG A 57 25.43 -46.83 20.99
CA ARG A 57 26.48 -46.89 19.98
C ARG A 57 25.89 -47.47 18.69
N PHE A 58 25.63 -46.63 17.70
CA PHE A 58 25.38 -47.08 16.34
C PHE A 58 26.59 -46.79 15.46
N SER A 59 27.33 -47.89 15.24
CA SER A 59 28.04 -48.29 14.03
C SER A 59 28.53 -47.19 13.08
N LEU A 60 29.85 -47.04 13.04
CA LEU A 60 30.61 -46.42 11.96
C LEU A 60 30.31 -47.14 10.65
N TYR A 61 29.37 -46.63 9.86
CA TYR A 61 29.33 -46.96 8.44
C TYR A 61 30.26 -45.99 7.70
N SER A 62 31.43 -46.50 7.34
CA SER A 62 32.33 -45.92 6.36
C SER A 62 31.63 -45.91 5.00
N ALA A 63 30.81 -44.89 4.74
CA ALA A 63 30.41 -44.56 3.39
C ALA A 63 31.60 -43.89 2.69
N ARG A 64 32.39 -44.69 1.98
CA ARG A 64 33.30 -44.21 0.93
C ARG A 64 32.44 -43.47 -0.11
N SER A 65 32.31 -42.16 0.04
CA SER A 65 31.82 -41.28 -1.00
C SER A 65 32.90 -41.20 -2.08
N GLY A 66 32.75 -42.03 -3.11
CA GLY A 66 33.44 -41.84 -4.38
C GLY A 66 33.04 -40.48 -4.94
N VAL A 67 33.87 -39.47 -4.69
CA VAL A 67 33.79 -38.16 -5.34
C VAL A 67 34.11 -38.40 -6.81
N HIS A 68 33.07 -38.68 -7.61
CA HIS A 68 33.15 -38.51 -9.05
C HIS A 68 33.43 -37.02 -9.29
N ARG A 69 34.71 -36.69 -9.45
CA ARG A 69 35.13 -35.44 -10.07
C ARG A 69 34.60 -35.46 -11.50
N LEU A 70 33.37 -34.95 -11.67
CA LEU A 70 32.90 -34.51 -12.97
C LEU A 70 33.93 -33.47 -13.43
N SER A 71 34.74 -33.87 -14.41
CA SER A 71 35.70 -33.02 -15.08
C SER A 71 34.97 -31.76 -15.51
N HIS A 72 35.22 -30.67 -14.78
CA HIS A 72 34.62 -29.38 -15.05
C HIS A 72 35.30 -28.87 -16.32
N SER A 73 34.61 -29.02 -17.46
CA SER A 73 34.99 -28.35 -18.70
C SER A 73 34.81 -26.85 -18.46
N SER A 74 35.86 -26.21 -17.92
CA SER A 74 35.96 -24.77 -17.76
C SER A 74 36.11 -24.14 -19.14
N ARG A 75 34.97 -23.96 -19.82
CA ARG A 75 34.86 -23.04 -20.96
C ARG A 75 35.01 -21.64 -20.39
N GLY A 76 36.15 -21.00 -20.65
CA GLY A 76 36.42 -19.63 -20.22
C GLY A 76 35.48 -18.65 -20.94
N PHE A 77 34.83 -17.78 -20.17
CA PHE A 77 34.09 -16.63 -20.69
C PHE A 77 35.07 -15.73 -21.45
N THR A 78 34.74 -15.34 -22.67
CA THR A 78 35.63 -14.46 -23.43
C THR A 78 35.50 -13.03 -22.89
N LEU A 79 36.61 -12.29 -22.79
CA LEU A 79 36.56 -10.88 -22.36
C LEU A 79 35.66 -10.05 -23.28
N ILE A 80 35.65 -10.35 -24.57
CA ILE A 80 34.80 -9.67 -25.55
C ILE A 80 33.30 -9.91 -25.31
N GLU A 81 32.92 -11.11 -24.85
CA GLU A 81 31.54 -11.47 -24.52
C GLU A 81 31.04 -10.70 -23.29
N LEU A 82 31.92 -10.43 -22.32
CA LEU A 82 31.56 -9.56 -21.20
C LEU A 82 31.56 -8.07 -21.58
N MET A 83 32.48 -7.65 -22.45
CA MET A 83 32.58 -6.25 -22.88
C MET A 83 31.35 -5.78 -23.67
N ILE A 84 30.84 -6.57 -24.60
CA ILE A 84 29.64 -6.19 -25.36
C ILE A 84 28.39 -6.12 -24.46
N VAL A 85 28.32 -6.97 -23.44
CA VAL A 85 27.18 -7.00 -22.51
C VAL A 85 27.10 -5.71 -21.69
N ILE A 86 28.21 -5.27 -21.10
CA ILE A 86 28.21 -4.03 -20.31
C ILE A 86 27.96 -2.79 -21.19
N VAL A 87 28.37 -2.82 -22.47
CA VAL A 87 28.07 -1.75 -23.43
C VAL A 87 26.57 -1.68 -23.70
N ILE A 88 25.92 -2.80 -24.01
CA ILE A 88 24.47 -2.83 -24.26
C ILE A 88 23.69 -2.46 -22.99
N LEU A 89 24.08 -2.97 -21.81
CA LEU A 89 23.47 -2.59 -20.54
C LEU A 89 23.61 -1.08 -20.26
N GLY A 90 24.74 -0.48 -20.62
CA GLY A 90 24.97 0.97 -20.52
C GLY A 90 24.01 1.79 -21.37
N VAL A 91 23.79 1.39 -22.64
CA VAL A 91 22.84 2.08 -23.55
C VAL A 91 21.41 1.97 -23.03
N LEU A 92 20.99 0.78 -22.57
CA LEU A 92 19.65 0.58 -22.01
C LEU A 92 19.44 1.39 -20.72
N ALA A 93 20.44 1.44 -19.83
CA ALA A 93 20.36 2.22 -18.60
C ALA A 93 20.28 3.74 -18.85
N ALA A 94 21.00 4.25 -19.85
CA ALA A 94 20.99 5.67 -20.20
C ALA A 94 19.59 6.15 -20.63
N ILE A 95 18.85 5.34 -21.41
CA ILE A 95 17.49 5.66 -21.85
C ILE A 95 16.48 5.50 -20.71
N ALA A 96 16.66 4.50 -19.84
CA ALA A 96 15.70 4.20 -18.78
C ALA A 96 15.73 5.20 -17.60
N THR A 97 16.90 5.74 -17.27
CA THR A 97 17.13 6.57 -16.07
C THR A 97 16.20 7.80 -15.97
N PRO A 98 16.03 8.66 -16.99
CA PRO A 98 15.20 9.86 -16.86
C PRO A 98 13.70 9.55 -16.74
N ASN A 99 13.22 8.46 -17.33
CA ASN A 99 11.81 8.08 -17.21
C ASN A 99 11.50 7.54 -15.80
N PHE A 100 12.45 6.80 -15.22
CA PHE A 100 12.25 6.14 -13.93
C PHE A 100 12.07 7.11 -12.75
N THR A 101 12.70 8.30 -12.78
CA THR A 101 12.48 9.32 -11.75
C THR A 101 11.03 9.84 -11.79
N THR A 102 10.53 10.19 -12.97
CA THR A 102 9.14 10.68 -13.12
C THR A 102 8.09 9.64 -12.75
N MET A 103 8.35 8.35 -13.03
CA MET A 103 7.46 7.26 -12.63
C MET A 103 7.40 7.10 -11.10
N ARG A 104 8.53 7.28 -10.41
CA ARG A 104 8.58 7.25 -8.94
C ARG A 104 7.82 8.43 -8.33
N ASP A 105 7.98 9.62 -8.88
CA ASP A 105 7.27 10.82 -8.38
C ASP A 105 5.75 10.68 -8.56
N ARG A 106 5.29 10.20 -9.72
CA ARG A 106 3.88 9.89 -9.95
C ARG A 106 3.34 8.83 -9.00
N ALA A 107 4.12 7.80 -8.67
CA ALA A 107 3.74 6.78 -7.70
C ALA A 107 3.61 7.35 -6.28
N ARG A 108 4.52 8.24 -5.89
CA ARG A 108 4.44 8.96 -4.61
C ARG A 108 3.23 9.88 -4.56
N GLU A 109 2.98 10.66 -5.62
CA GLU A 109 1.78 11.51 -5.72
C GLU A 109 0.49 10.70 -5.64
N ALA A 110 0.43 9.52 -6.27
CA ALA A 110 -0.71 8.62 -6.14
C ALA A 110 -0.91 8.15 -4.69
N ALA A 111 0.18 7.85 -3.96
CA ALA A 111 0.11 7.53 -2.54
C ALA A 111 -0.41 8.71 -1.70
N VAL A 112 0.04 9.94 -1.97
CA VAL A 112 -0.47 11.15 -1.29
C VAL A 112 -1.97 11.35 -1.56
N LYS A 113 -2.45 11.09 -2.77
CA LYS A 113 -3.90 11.15 -3.06
C LYS A 113 -4.69 10.11 -2.27
N GLY A 114 -4.18 8.89 -2.18
CA GLY A 114 -4.79 7.84 -1.33
C GLY A 114 -4.82 8.23 0.15
N ASN A 115 -3.72 8.79 0.63
CA ASN A 115 -3.61 9.37 1.96
C ASN A 115 -4.62 10.50 2.21
N GLY A 116 -4.81 11.39 1.22
CA GLY A 116 -5.80 12.46 1.26
C GLY A 116 -7.23 11.92 1.44
N HIS A 117 -7.58 10.85 0.71
CA HIS A 117 -8.88 10.18 0.89
C HIS A 117 -9.01 9.49 2.24
N ALA A 118 -7.94 8.90 2.78
CA ALA A 118 -7.96 8.34 4.13
C ALA A 118 -8.21 9.42 5.20
N CYS A 119 -7.54 10.57 5.09
CA CYS A 119 -7.79 11.72 5.95
C CYS A 119 -9.21 12.27 5.79
N GLN A 120 -9.73 12.33 4.56
CA GLN A 120 -11.10 12.77 4.30
C GLN A 120 -12.12 11.91 5.06
N LEU A 121 -11.99 10.58 4.97
CA LEU A 121 -12.87 9.66 5.69
C LEU A 121 -12.74 9.79 7.21
N ALA A 122 -11.54 10.03 7.71
CA ALA A 122 -11.30 10.27 9.14
C ALA A 122 -11.96 11.57 9.64
N VAL A 123 -11.88 12.64 8.85
CA VAL A 123 -12.53 13.92 9.16
C VAL A 123 -14.06 13.79 9.11
N GLU A 124 -14.59 13.06 8.11
CA GLU A 124 -16.03 12.83 7.97
C GLU A 124 -16.58 11.92 9.09
N SER A 125 -15.83 10.88 9.49
CA SER A 125 -16.21 10.02 10.61
C SER A 125 -16.18 10.75 11.96
N TYR A 126 -15.21 11.64 12.18
CA TYR A 126 -15.23 12.53 13.34
C TYR A 126 -16.48 13.40 13.35
N ALA A 127 -16.85 14.00 12.21
CA ALA A 127 -18.04 14.83 12.12
C ALA A 127 -19.33 14.04 12.38
N ALA A 128 -19.40 12.78 11.92
CA ALA A 128 -20.53 11.90 12.22
C ALA A 128 -20.68 11.62 13.73
N ALA A 129 -19.57 11.53 14.47
CA ALA A 129 -19.58 11.34 15.92
C ALA A 129 -19.86 12.64 16.70
N ASN A 130 -19.50 13.81 16.15
CA ASN A 130 -19.54 15.10 16.82
C ASN A 130 -20.63 16.05 16.28
N PHE A 131 -21.81 15.51 15.99
CA PHE A 131 -22.98 16.28 15.55
C PHE A 131 -22.73 17.22 14.36
N GLY A 132 -21.89 16.80 13.41
CA GLY A 132 -21.53 17.57 12.22
C GLY A 132 -20.43 18.62 12.43
N SER A 133 -19.82 18.68 13.62
CA SER A 133 -18.67 19.53 13.88
C SER A 133 -17.36 18.85 13.47
N TYR A 134 -16.50 19.59 12.79
CA TYR A 134 -15.18 19.10 12.35
C TYR A 134 -14.09 19.38 13.40
N PRO A 135 -12.96 18.65 13.38
CA PRO A 135 -11.89 18.83 14.37
C PRO A 135 -11.32 20.26 14.35
N PRO A 136 -11.20 20.94 15.51
CA PRO A 136 -10.56 22.26 15.60
C PRO A 136 -9.03 22.14 15.48
N ALA A 137 -8.31 23.17 15.01
CA ALA A 137 -6.85 23.10 14.78
C ALA A 137 -6.05 22.58 15.97
N ALA A 138 -6.46 22.94 17.19
CA ALA A 138 -5.71 22.61 18.41
C ALA A 138 -5.62 21.10 18.69
N SER A 139 -6.64 20.32 18.29
CA SER A 139 -6.70 18.87 18.52
C SER A 139 -6.81 18.05 17.24
N ALA A 140 -6.93 18.72 16.08
CA ALA A 140 -7.15 18.07 14.78
C ALA A 140 -6.18 16.92 14.49
N LEU A 141 -4.90 17.06 14.81
CA LEU A 141 -3.94 15.98 14.54
C LEU A 141 -4.26 14.70 15.33
N ALA A 142 -4.61 14.83 16.62
CA ALA A 142 -4.94 13.70 17.48
C ALA A 142 -6.33 13.12 17.15
N ASP A 143 -7.31 13.98 16.88
CA ASP A 143 -8.67 13.59 16.55
C ASP A 143 -8.73 12.86 15.20
N ILE A 144 -8.01 13.36 14.19
CA ILE A 144 -7.89 12.70 12.90
C ILE A 144 -7.18 11.37 13.09
N GLN A 145 -6.05 11.33 13.82
CA GLN A 145 -5.34 10.07 14.09
C GLN A 145 -6.23 8.99 14.70
N ALA A 146 -7.04 9.36 15.70
CA ALA A 146 -7.94 8.42 16.37
C ALA A 146 -8.99 7.81 15.43
N ASN A 147 -9.36 8.53 14.37
CA ASN A 147 -10.33 8.10 13.36
C ASN A 147 -9.68 7.45 12.12
N LEU A 148 -8.35 7.41 12.03
CA LEU A 148 -7.66 6.63 11.01
C LEU A 148 -7.62 5.14 11.36
N PRO A 149 -7.62 4.25 10.35
CA PRO A 149 -7.48 2.82 10.58
C PRO A 149 -6.16 2.52 11.31
N GLY A 150 -6.26 1.85 12.46
CA GLY A 150 -5.11 1.48 13.28
C GLY A 150 -4.59 2.57 14.21
N ASN A 151 -5.23 3.75 14.29
CA ASN A 151 -4.78 4.88 15.12
C ASN A 151 -3.32 5.29 14.82
N VAL A 152 -2.95 5.21 13.53
CA VAL A 152 -1.63 5.56 13.02
C VAL A 152 -1.79 6.69 12.02
N LEU A 153 -0.95 7.71 12.14
CA LEU A 153 -0.92 8.81 11.20
C LEU A 153 -0.48 8.32 9.83
N VAL A 154 -1.03 8.96 8.81
CA VAL A 154 -0.54 8.83 7.44
C VAL A 154 0.97 9.04 7.38
N THR A 155 1.69 8.16 6.69
CA THR A 155 3.11 8.35 6.39
C THR A 155 3.30 9.11 5.08
N ASN A 156 4.24 10.05 5.08
CA ASN A 156 4.64 10.77 3.89
C ASN A 156 5.52 9.88 2.98
N PRO A 157 5.17 9.67 1.70
CA PRO A 157 5.91 8.80 0.79
C PRO A 157 7.25 9.38 0.27
N PHE A 158 7.56 10.65 0.54
CA PHE A 158 8.80 11.31 0.10
C PHE A 158 9.92 11.22 1.15
N ASN A 159 9.58 11.42 2.43
CA ASN A 159 10.56 11.47 3.53
C ASN A 159 10.34 10.40 4.61
N GLY A 160 9.24 9.62 4.56
CA GLY A 160 8.90 8.61 5.56
C GLY A 160 8.43 9.17 6.91
N GLY A 161 8.28 10.49 7.03
CA GLY A 161 7.78 11.16 8.23
C GLY A 161 6.26 11.20 8.29
N VAL A 162 5.74 12.09 9.14
CA VAL A 162 4.29 12.34 9.26
C VAL A 162 3.77 13.02 7.98
N GLY A 163 2.73 12.44 7.38
CA GLY A 163 2.09 12.88 6.14
C GLY A 163 0.85 13.73 6.34
N LEU A 164 0.56 14.16 7.57
CA LEU A 164 -0.53 15.07 7.92
C LEU A 164 0.04 16.35 8.55
N SER A 165 -0.40 17.50 8.06
CA SER A 165 -0.14 18.82 8.63
C SER A 165 -1.45 19.51 8.97
N ILE A 166 -1.43 20.43 9.93
CA ILE A 166 -2.56 21.28 10.30
C ILE A 166 -2.14 22.74 10.07
N GLY A 167 -2.93 23.50 9.32
CA GLY A 167 -2.80 24.96 9.25
C GLY A 167 -1.88 25.54 8.16
N GLY A 168 -1.81 24.94 6.98
CA GLY A 168 -1.19 25.55 5.79
C GLY A 168 0.22 25.06 5.46
N GLY A 169 0.59 23.85 5.87
CA GLY A 169 1.90 23.27 5.59
C GLY A 169 2.07 22.88 4.13
N ALA A 170 2.85 23.67 3.36
CA ALA A 170 3.23 23.37 1.98
C ALA A 170 4.58 22.62 1.93
N LEU A 171 4.57 21.36 2.39
CA LEU A 171 5.72 20.45 2.27
C LEU A 171 5.40 19.33 1.30
N GLU A 172 6.43 18.80 0.63
CA GLU A 172 6.27 17.69 -0.31
C GLU A 172 5.66 16.47 0.37
N GLY A 173 4.62 15.89 -0.24
CA GLY A 173 4.07 14.62 0.21
C GLY A 173 3.11 14.68 1.39
N ILE A 174 2.72 15.87 1.82
CA ILE A 174 1.85 16.07 2.98
C ILE A 174 0.41 16.32 2.53
N VAL A 175 -0.53 15.82 3.33
CA VAL A 175 -1.93 16.24 3.33
C VAL A 175 -2.07 17.30 4.41
N ASP A 176 -2.39 18.53 4.03
CA ASP A 176 -2.62 19.61 4.97
C ASP A 176 -4.12 19.77 5.22
N TYR A 177 -4.49 19.78 6.50
CA TYR A 177 -5.82 20.09 6.96
C TYR A 177 -5.89 21.57 7.33
N GLN A 178 -6.69 22.33 6.61
CA GLN A 178 -6.96 23.73 6.91
C GLN A 178 -8.15 23.81 7.88
N ASP A 179 -7.94 24.42 9.05
CA ASP A 179 -8.96 24.50 10.10
C ASP A 179 -10.20 25.30 9.66
N PRO A 180 -11.42 24.73 9.74
CA PRO A 180 -12.70 25.42 9.51
C PRO A 180 -12.84 26.78 10.19
N VAL A 181 -12.42 26.88 11.46
CA VAL A 181 -12.66 28.06 12.31
C VAL A 181 -11.71 29.20 11.94
N ALA A 182 -10.47 28.87 11.57
CA ALA A 182 -9.47 29.85 11.14
C ALA A 182 -9.84 30.51 9.79
N VAL A 183 -10.64 29.85 8.94
CA VAL A 183 -11.10 30.38 7.64
C VAL A 183 -12.54 30.93 7.72
N GLY A 184 -13.15 31.03 8.91
CA GLY A 184 -14.51 31.56 9.10
C GLY A 184 -15.62 30.65 8.56
N LEU A 185 -15.36 29.36 8.40
CA LEU A 185 -16.28 28.36 7.84
C LEU A 185 -16.44 27.17 8.82
N PRO A 186 -17.14 27.34 9.96
CA PRO A 186 -17.19 26.34 11.04
C PRO A 186 -17.83 25.00 10.65
N GLN A 187 -18.53 24.96 9.51
CA GLN A 187 -19.26 23.79 9.00
C GLN A 187 -18.56 23.14 7.79
N ARG A 188 -17.31 23.54 7.46
CA ARG A 188 -16.63 23.05 6.26
C ARG A 188 -15.18 22.68 6.50
N TYR A 189 -14.74 21.58 5.94
CA TYR A 189 -13.33 21.20 5.95
C TYR A 189 -12.67 21.46 4.59
N ARG A 190 -11.35 21.67 4.61
CA ARG A 190 -10.53 21.70 3.40
C ARG A 190 -9.24 20.95 3.66
N LEU A 191 -8.98 19.93 2.85
CA LEU A 191 -7.69 19.23 2.80
C LEU A 191 -6.98 19.57 1.49
N ILE A 192 -5.68 19.86 1.57
CA ILE A 192 -4.83 20.11 0.41
C ILE A 192 -3.75 19.04 0.39
N CYS A 193 -3.68 18.29 -0.69
CA CYS A 193 -2.62 17.31 -0.91
C CYS A 193 -1.49 17.99 -1.68
N TYR A 194 -0.26 17.87 -1.17
CA TYR A 194 0.93 18.43 -1.79
C TYR A 194 1.80 17.33 -2.40
N GLY A 195 2.13 17.49 -3.68
CA GLY A 195 2.99 16.57 -4.43
C GLY A 195 4.44 17.01 -4.46
N THR A 196 5.11 16.69 -5.56
CA THR A 196 6.51 17.09 -5.81
C THR A 196 6.65 18.62 -5.81
N ASN A 197 7.72 19.17 -5.23
CA ASN A 197 7.96 20.61 -5.05
C ASN A 197 6.87 21.35 -4.25
N ALA A 198 6.16 20.66 -3.36
CA ALA A 198 5.09 21.22 -2.53
C ALA A 198 3.97 21.90 -3.35
N LEU A 199 3.74 21.44 -4.57
CA LEU A 199 2.63 21.92 -5.40
C LEU A 199 1.33 21.22 -5.00
N PRO A 200 0.20 21.93 -4.93
CA PRO A 200 -1.08 21.31 -4.63
C PRO A 200 -1.52 20.41 -5.78
N ILE A 201 -1.67 19.12 -5.52
CA ILE A 201 -2.06 18.10 -6.52
C ILE A 201 -3.55 17.75 -6.47
N GLN A 202 -4.20 17.95 -5.31
CA GLN A 202 -5.62 17.69 -5.10
C GLN A 202 -6.10 18.53 -3.91
N THR A 203 -7.32 19.07 -3.99
CA THR A 203 -8.02 19.68 -2.86
C THR A 203 -9.31 18.92 -2.63
N LEU A 204 -9.57 18.54 -1.38
CA LEU A 204 -10.77 17.84 -0.95
C LEU A 204 -11.51 18.76 0.04
N SER A 205 -12.78 19.02 -0.21
CA SER A 205 -13.62 19.85 0.66
C SER A 205 -15.08 19.45 0.51
N ASN A 206 -15.89 19.77 1.52
CA ASN A 206 -17.35 19.54 1.51
C ASN A 206 -18.17 20.73 1.00
N GLY A 207 -17.54 21.77 0.42
CA GLY A 207 -18.23 22.91 -0.21
C GLY A 207 -17.34 24.11 -0.52
#